data_AF-A0A953R508-F1
#
_entry.id   AF-A0A953R508-F1
#
_cell.length_a   1.000
_cell.length_b   1.000
_cell.length_c   1.000
_cell.angle_alpha   90.00
_cell.angle_beta   90.00
_cell.angle_gamma   90.00
#
_symmetry.space_group_name_H-M   'P 1'
#
loop_
_entity.id
_entity.type
_entity.pdbx_description
1 polymer ?
#
loop_
_entity_poly.entity_id
_entity_poly.type
_entity_poly.pdbx_seq_one_letter_code
_entity_poly.pdbx_strand_id
1 'polypeptide(L)' 'RIAPTAMLFIPCRGGVSHRPDEYAAPEAIAAGVLVLAEALGELAA' A
#
# COMPACT_ATOMS: atom_id res chain seq x y z
N ARG A 1 -14.81 -13.07 15.04
CA ARG A 1 -14.43 -12.23 13.86
C ARG A 1 -14.95 -10.83 14.14
N ILE A 2 -14.12 -9.79 14.04
CA ILE A 2 -14.51 -8.42 14.48
C ILE A 2 -15.00 -7.57 13.29
N ALA A 3 -14.30 -7.60 12.16
CA ALA A 3 -14.72 -6.98 10.90
C ALA A 3 -14.07 -7.69 9.70
N PRO A 4 -14.56 -7.49 8.46
CA PRO A 4 -13.80 -7.80 7.25
C PRO A 4 -12.52 -6.98 7.19
N THR A 5 -11.41 -7.57 6.73
CA THR A 5 -10.10 -6.89 6.68
C THR A 5 -9.28 -7.42 5.52
N ALA A 6 -8.51 -6.53 4.89
CA ALA A 6 -7.60 -6.82 3.78
C ALA A 6 -6.34 -5.95 3.89
N MET A 7 -5.32 -6.26 3.08
CA MET A 7 -4.07 -5.50 2.99
C MET A 7 -3.78 -5.12 1.54
N LEU A 8 -3.06 -4.01 1.36
CA LEU A 8 -2.55 -3.51 0.08
C LEU A 8 -1.03 -3.42 0.16
N PHE A 9 -0.33 -3.96 -0.82
CA PHE A 9 1.14 -3.87 -0.93
C PHE A 9 1.56 -3.12 -2.20
N ILE A 10 2.69 -2.43 -2.09
CA ILE A 10 3.39 -1.80 -3.21
C ILE A 10 4.78 -2.42 -3.38
N PRO A 11 5.40 -2.33 -4.57
CA PRO A 11 6.76 -2.83 -4.77
C PRO A 11 7.80 -2.08 -3.93
N CYS A 12 8.72 -2.84 -3.32
CA CYS A 12 9.97 -2.32 -2.77
C CYS A 12 11.14 -2.74 -3.67
N ARG A 13 12.12 -1.86 -3.87
CA ARG A 13 13.29 -2.11 -4.72
C ARG A 13 14.06 -3.34 -4.22
N GLY A 14 14.12 -4.37 -5.05
CA GLY A 14 14.79 -5.63 -4.72
C GLY A 14 14.13 -6.43 -3.59
N GLY A 15 12.91 -6.08 -3.17
CA GLY A 15 12.23 -6.74 -2.05
C GLY A 15 12.92 -6.57 -0.70
N VAL A 16 13.84 -5.61 -0.59
CA VAL A 16 14.62 -5.36 0.62
C VAL A 16 13.72 -4.68 1.66
N SER A 17 13.76 -5.15 2.91
CA SER A 17 13.12 -4.49 4.04
C SER A 17 13.96 -4.60 5.32
N HIS A 18 13.63 -3.81 6.34
CA HIS A 18 14.37 -3.72 7.62
C HIS A 18 15.82 -3.25 7.45
N ARG A 19 16.08 -2.40 6.47
CA ARG A 19 17.42 -1.86 6.20
C ARG A 19 17.38 -0.38 5.86
N PRO A 20 18.46 0.38 6.15
CA PRO A 20 18.48 1.83 5.85
C PRO A 20 18.35 2.17 4.36
N ASP A 21 18.67 1.23 3.47
CA ASP A 21 18.60 1.38 2.02
C ASP A 21 17.28 0.87 1.40
N GLU A 22 16.32 0.48 2.24
CA GLU A 22 14.95 0.15 1.83
C GLU A 22 14.31 1.33 1.09
N TYR A 23 13.65 1.03 -0.03
CA TYR A 23 13.16 2.08 -0.93
C TYR A 23 11.97 1.61 -1.76
N ALA A 24 10.88 2.38 -1.68
CA ALA A 24 9.79 2.34 -2.64
C ALA A 24 9.90 3.55 -3.57
N ALA A 25 9.67 3.35 -4.87
CA ALA A 25 9.67 4.43 -5.84
C ALA A 25 8.47 5.37 -5.61
N PRO A 26 8.61 6.70 -5.79
CA PRO A 26 7.51 7.65 -5.62
C PRO A 26 6.24 7.28 -6.41
N GLU A 27 6.41 6.72 -7.62
CA GLU A 27 5.31 6.30 -8.49
C GLU A 27 4.55 5.11 -7.90
N ALA A 28 5.27 4.15 -7.28
CA ALA A 28 4.65 3.01 -6.60
C ALA A 28 3.89 3.46 -5.35
N ILE A 29 4.43 4.43 -4.60
CA ILE A 29 3.76 5.03 -3.44
C ILE A 29 2.48 5.73 -3.90
N ALA A 30 2.54 6.57 -4.93
CA ALA A 30 1.38 7.29 -5.46
C ALA A 30 0.27 6.33 -5.93
N ALA A 31 0.64 5.28 -6.65
CA ALA A 31 -0.31 4.25 -7.09
C ALA A 31 -0.97 3.53 -5.89
N GLY A 32 -0.18 3.17 -4.88
CA GLY A 32 -0.72 2.55 -3.65
C GLY A 32 -1.70 3.44 -2.91
N VAL A 33 -1.40 4.74 -2.80
CA VAL A 33 -2.31 5.71 -2.16
C VAL A 33 -3.60 5.88 -2.95
N LEU A 34 -3.53 5.91 -4.29
CA LEU A 34 -4.73 6.03 -5.13
C LEU A 34 -5.68 4.83 -4.92
N VAL A 35 -5.15 3.61 -4.98
CA VAL A 35 -5.93 2.39 -4.73
C VAL A 35 -6.51 2.37 -3.33
N LEU A 36 -5.75 2.78 -2.31
CA LEU A 36 -6.24 2.89 -0.95
C LEU A 36 -7.39 3.90 -0.84
N ALA A 37 -7.28 5.06 -1.49
CA ALA A 37 -8.30 6.09 -1.47
C ALA A 37 -9.60 5.63 -2.13
N GLU A 38 -9.52 4.97 -3.29
CA GLU A 38 -10.67 4.39 -3.99
C GLU A 38 -11.35 3.32 -3.14
N ALA A 39 -10.58 2.38 -2.58
CA ALA A 39 -11.11 1.32 -1.73
C ALA A 39 -11.81 1.86 -0.48
N LEU A 40 -11.24 2.89 0.17
CA LEU A 40 -11.88 3.55 1.30
C LEU A 40 -13.13 4.33 0.88
N GLY A 41 -13.11 4.95 -0.31
CA GLY A 41 -14.28 5.60 -0.89
C GLY A 41 -15.45 4.64 -1.11
N GLU A 42 -15.17 3.44 -1.60
CA GLU A 42 -16.18 2.38 -1.76
C GLU A 42 -16.68 1.84 -0.42
N LEU A 43 -15.80 1.63 0.56
CA LEU A 43 -16.15 1.06 1.87
C LEU A 43 -16.88 2.03 2.79
N ALA A 44 -16.74 3.34 2.57
CA ALA A 44 -17.35 4.40 3.38
C ALA A 44 -18.70 4.90 2.81
N ALA A 45 -19.10 4.45 1.62
CA ALA A 45 -20.39 4.75 1.00
C ALA A 45 -21.54 3.94 1.64
#